data_AF-A0AAV5M0F0-F1
#
_entry.id   AF-A0AAV5M0F0-F1
#
_cell.length_a   1.000
_cell.length_b   1.000
_cell.length_c   1.000
_cell.angle_alpha   90.00
_cell.angle_beta   90.00
_cell.angle_gamma   90.00
#
_symmetry.space_group_name_H-M   'P 1'
#
loop_
_entity.id
_entity.type
_entity.pdbx_description
1 polymer ?
#
loop_
_entity_poly.entity_id
_entity_poly.type
_entity_poly.pdbx_seq_one_letter_code
_entity_poly.pdbx_strand_id
1 'polypeptide(L)'
;MCLIKCGTSVGDTWEVEENTSTICTGVSLSGNAELDVANHQEPLDTKPGSLRILSISSDYWNEYLKLEDEIEQVLHELKRSQELEYKTAEETLFSQKNYIRNLYQQLDEERSELSRRTSGAGADALLNAVLKRVDQIKQEVFKLKEMEKVAGGFGSTPKGILKEHFHLSIEE
;
A
#
# COMPACT_ATOMS: atom_id res chain seq x y z
N MET A 1 1.24 22.33 6.40
CA MET A 1 1.20 22.81 5.00
C MET A 1 1.11 21.57 4.13
N CYS A 2 0.03 21.20 3.43
CA CYS A 2 -1.38 21.61 3.39
C CYS A 2 -2.26 20.36 3.63
N LEU A 3 -3.37 20.54 4.34
CA LEU A 3 -4.44 19.54 4.52
C LEU A 3 -5.41 19.66 3.33
N ILE A 4 -5.72 18.57 2.63
CA ILE A 4 -6.82 18.57 1.66
C ILE A 4 -8.06 17.99 2.32
N LYS A 5 -8.97 18.89 2.66
CA LYS A 5 -10.36 18.65 3.06
C LYS A 5 -11.21 19.43 2.07
N CYS A 6 -11.97 18.74 1.21
CA CYS A 6 -13.13 19.28 0.54
C CYS A 6 -14.00 18.11 0.06
N GLY A 7 -15.13 17.91 0.74
CA GLY A 7 -16.31 17.32 0.12
C GLY A 7 -17.17 18.46 -0.42
N THR A 8 -17.75 18.30 -1.60
CA THR A 8 -18.99 18.97 -2.05
C THR A 8 -19.58 18.12 -3.18
N SER A 9 -20.80 17.63 -2.97
CA SER A 9 -21.68 17.01 -3.97
C SER A 9 -22.49 18.08 -4.71
N VAL A 10 -23.35 17.65 -5.66
CA VAL A 10 -24.27 18.43 -6.53
C VAL A 10 -23.59 18.83 -7.84
N GLY A 11 -24.12 18.58 -9.05
CA GLY A 11 -25.43 18.15 -9.53
C GLY A 11 -25.62 18.77 -10.93
N ASP A 12 -26.17 17.98 -11.85
CA ASP A 12 -26.85 18.33 -13.11
C ASP A 12 -26.18 19.25 -14.16
N THR A 13 -25.84 18.66 -15.31
CA THR A 13 -25.98 19.28 -16.65
C THR A 13 -25.77 18.14 -17.67
N TRP A 14 -26.74 17.69 -18.48
CA TRP A 14 -27.69 18.44 -19.31
C TRP A 14 -28.95 17.59 -19.57
N GLU A 15 -30.12 18.15 -19.27
CA GLU A 15 -31.38 17.78 -19.92
C GLU A 15 -31.54 18.60 -21.20
N VAL A 16 -31.85 17.91 -22.31
CA VAL A 16 -32.64 18.47 -23.40
C VAL A 16 -33.70 17.43 -23.75
N GLU A 17 -34.92 17.71 -23.28
CA GLU A 17 -36.20 17.12 -23.69
C GLU A 17 -36.37 17.20 -25.23
N GLU A 18 -36.70 16.10 -25.91
CA GLU A 18 -38.04 15.55 -26.18
C GLU A 18 -38.75 16.20 -27.40
N ASN A 19 -39.53 15.36 -28.10
CA ASN A 19 -40.49 15.58 -29.20
C ASN A 19 -40.06 14.85 -30.49
N THR A 20 -40.72 13.81 -31.00
CA THR A 20 -42.15 13.46 -30.93
C THR A 20 -42.41 11.96 -31.14
N SER A 21 -43.25 11.41 -30.26
CA SER A 21 -44.26 10.35 -30.47
C SER A 21 -44.52 9.89 -31.92
N THR A 22 -44.53 8.57 -32.16
CA THR A 22 -45.75 7.83 -32.57
C THR A 22 -45.60 6.33 -32.27
N ILE A 23 -46.56 5.84 -31.50
CA ILE A 23 -46.86 4.47 -31.08
C ILE A 23 -47.16 3.55 -32.29
N CYS A 24 -46.72 2.28 -32.29
CA CYS A 24 -47.64 1.13 -32.36
C CYS A 24 -46.95 -0.24 -32.23
N THR A 25 -47.24 -0.90 -31.10
CA THR A 25 -47.68 -2.29 -30.95
C THR A 25 -47.44 -3.26 -32.13
N GLY A 26 -46.46 -4.15 -31.98
CA GLY A 26 -46.38 -5.39 -32.75
C GLY A 26 -47.09 -6.54 -32.05
N VAL A 27 -48.39 -6.72 -32.30
CA VAL A 27 -49.07 -8.01 -32.08
C VAL A 27 -48.80 -8.86 -33.31
N SER A 28 -48.14 -10.00 -33.10
CA SER A 28 -47.90 -11.01 -34.12
C SER A 28 -49.20 -11.79 -34.37
N LEU A 29 -49.70 -11.77 -35.61
CA LEU A 29 -50.64 -12.78 -36.10
C LEU A 29 -50.27 -13.21 -37.53
N SER A 30 -50.04 -14.52 -37.58
CA SER A 30 -49.98 -15.43 -38.71
C SER A 30 -51.03 -15.15 -39.80
N GLY A 31 -50.61 -15.26 -41.07
CA GLY A 31 -51.50 -15.19 -42.23
C GLY A 31 -50.75 -15.39 -43.55
N ASN A 32 -50.60 -16.64 -43.93
CA ASN A 32 -50.08 -17.20 -45.17
C ASN A 32 -50.90 -16.77 -46.41
N ALA A 33 -50.21 -16.24 -47.43
CA ALA A 33 -50.70 -16.22 -48.80
C ALA A 33 -49.52 -16.19 -49.81
N GLU A 34 -49.60 -17.16 -50.70
CA GLU A 34 -48.77 -17.51 -51.85
C GLU A 34 -48.83 -16.43 -52.96
N LEU A 35 -47.68 -15.96 -53.45
CA LEU A 35 -47.50 -15.71 -54.90
C LEU A 35 -46.02 -15.61 -55.27
N ASP A 36 -45.75 -16.13 -56.47
CA ASP A 36 -44.48 -16.56 -57.04
C ASP A 36 -43.72 -15.42 -57.76
N VAL A 37 -42.47 -15.70 -58.13
CA VAL A 37 -41.62 -15.02 -59.14
C VAL A 37 -40.96 -13.68 -58.75
N ALA A 38 -39.65 -13.73 -58.45
CA ALA A 38 -38.61 -13.24 -59.36
C ALA A 38 -37.24 -13.24 -58.68
N ASN A 39 -36.32 -13.92 -59.35
CA ASN A 39 -34.89 -14.00 -59.06
C ASN A 39 -34.23 -12.61 -59.01
N HIS A 40 -33.83 -12.15 -57.82
CA HIS A 40 -32.81 -11.11 -57.67
C HIS A 40 -31.85 -11.50 -56.55
N GLN A 41 -30.68 -11.94 -57.00
CA GLN A 41 -29.50 -12.18 -56.20
C GLN A 41 -28.95 -10.82 -55.76
N GLU A 42 -29.33 -10.37 -54.57
CA GLU A 42 -28.77 -9.18 -53.95
C GLU A 42 -27.54 -9.59 -53.13
N PRO A 43 -26.33 -9.12 -53.46
CA PRO A 43 -25.17 -9.35 -52.61
C PRO A 43 -25.40 -8.57 -51.33
N LEU A 44 -25.50 -9.26 -50.19
CA LEU A 44 -25.43 -8.63 -48.88
C LEU A 44 -24.04 -8.01 -48.72
N ASP A 45 -23.88 -6.77 -49.18
CA ASP A 45 -22.76 -5.89 -48.87
C ASP A 45 -22.80 -5.65 -47.36
N THR A 46 -22.16 -6.57 -46.65
CA THR A 46 -21.98 -6.54 -45.21
C THR A 46 -21.08 -5.34 -44.93
N LYS A 47 -21.70 -4.21 -44.57
CA LYS A 47 -21.05 -2.93 -44.30
C LYS A 47 -19.80 -3.14 -43.42
N PRO A 48 -18.59 -3.00 -43.99
CA PRO A 48 -17.33 -3.26 -43.26
C PRO A 48 -17.12 -2.34 -42.04
N GLY A 49 -17.88 -1.25 -41.96
CA GLY A 49 -17.82 -0.29 -40.86
C GLY A 49 -18.36 -0.81 -39.52
N SER A 50 -19.35 -1.72 -39.52
CA SER A 50 -19.95 -2.21 -38.26
C SER A 50 -19.01 -3.16 -37.52
N LEU A 51 -18.36 -4.08 -38.24
CA LEU A 51 -17.34 -4.97 -37.68
C LEU A 51 -16.10 -4.21 -37.18
N ARG A 52 -15.67 -3.15 -37.90
CA ARG A 52 -14.54 -2.33 -37.44
C ARG A 52 -14.86 -1.57 -36.15
N ILE A 53 -16.05 -0.98 -36.03
CA ILE A 53 -16.44 -0.23 -34.82
C ILE A 53 -16.57 -1.18 -33.61
N LEU A 54 -17.12 -2.38 -33.81
CA LEU A 54 -17.19 -3.42 -32.76
C LEU A 54 -15.79 -3.93 -32.36
N SER A 55 -14.89 -4.15 -33.31
CA SER A 55 -13.50 -4.54 -33.03
C SER A 55 -12.77 -3.44 -32.26
N ILE A 56 -12.85 -2.20 -32.73
CA ILE A 56 -12.23 -1.03 -32.08
C ILE A 56 -12.78 -0.83 -30.66
N SER A 57 -14.10 -0.97 -30.47
CA SER A 57 -14.71 -0.89 -29.14
C SER A 57 -14.24 -2.02 -28.23
N SER A 58 -14.09 -3.25 -28.75
CA SER A 58 -13.58 -4.40 -27.99
C SER A 58 -12.12 -4.20 -27.59
N ASP A 59 -11.31 -3.60 -28.46
CA ASP A 59 -9.90 -3.31 -28.20
C ASP A 59 -9.78 -2.27 -27.06
N TYR A 60 -10.60 -1.21 -27.06
CA TYR A 60 -10.64 -0.23 -25.97
C TYR A 60 -11.09 -0.82 -24.63
N TRP A 61 -12.11 -1.69 -24.63
CA TRP A 61 -12.56 -2.35 -23.40
C TRP A 61 -11.48 -3.29 -22.83
N ASN A 62 -10.74 -3.99 -23.69
CA ASN A 62 -9.62 -4.82 -23.26
C ASN A 62 -8.46 -3.99 -22.70
N GLU A 63 -8.13 -2.85 -23.32
CA GLU A 63 -7.12 -1.92 -22.81
C GLU A 63 -7.52 -1.33 -21.46
N TYR A 64 -8.81 -0.98 -21.29
CA TYR A 64 -9.34 -0.49 -20.02
C TYR A 64 -9.25 -1.57 -18.92
N LEU A 65 -9.68 -2.81 -19.21
CA LEU A 65 -9.57 -3.94 -18.26
C LEU A 65 -8.10 -4.20 -17.87
N LYS A 66 -7.17 -4.14 -18.82
CA LYS A 66 -5.73 -4.27 -18.55
C LYS A 66 -5.23 -3.16 -17.62
N LEU A 67 -5.72 -1.92 -17.80
CA LEU A 67 -5.38 -0.81 -16.92
C LEU A 67 -5.92 -1.03 -15.49
N GLU A 68 -7.14 -1.56 -15.34
CA GLU A 68 -7.68 -1.94 -14.03
C GLU A 68 -6.81 -2.99 -13.35
N ASP A 69 -6.45 -4.06 -14.07
CA ASP A 69 -5.56 -5.12 -13.58
C ASP A 69 -4.18 -4.57 -13.16
N GLU A 70 -3.59 -3.67 -13.97
CA GLU A 70 -2.30 -3.03 -13.66
C GLU A 70 -2.38 -2.17 -12.39
N ILE A 71 -3.47 -1.42 -12.21
CA ILE A 71 -3.70 -0.62 -10.99
C ILE A 71 -3.85 -1.54 -9.78
N GLU A 72 -4.64 -2.61 -9.88
CA GLU A 72 -4.80 -3.58 -8.79
C GLU A 72 -3.46 -4.23 -8.41
N GLN A 73 -2.66 -4.60 -9.40
CA GLN A 73 -1.34 -5.17 -9.17
C GLN A 73 -0.42 -4.18 -8.42
N VAL A 74 -0.35 -2.92 -8.86
CA VAL A 74 0.46 -1.88 -8.21
C VAL A 74 0.01 -1.67 -6.75
N LEU A 75 -1.30 -1.62 -6.49
CA LEU A 75 -1.83 -1.46 -5.14
C LEU A 75 -1.52 -2.66 -4.25
N HIS A 76 -1.62 -3.88 -4.79
CA HIS A 76 -1.28 -5.11 -4.08
C HIS A 76 0.21 -5.16 -3.72
N GLU A 77 1.09 -4.81 -4.66
CA GLU A 77 2.54 -4.75 -4.44
C GLU A 77 2.91 -3.67 -3.41
N LEU A 78 2.31 -2.49 -3.49
CA LEU A 78 2.50 -1.41 -2.52
C LEU A 78 2.10 -1.86 -1.11
N LYS A 79 0.91 -2.46 -0.96
CA LYS A 79 0.42 -2.96 0.32
C LYS A 79 1.39 -4.00 0.90
N ARG A 80 1.80 -4.97 0.08
CA ARG A 80 2.75 -6.01 0.49
C ARG A 80 4.09 -5.41 0.93
N SER A 81 4.62 -4.42 0.20
CA SER A 81 5.87 -3.74 0.57
C SER A 81 5.75 -3.05 1.92
N GLN A 82 4.67 -2.30 2.14
CA GLN A 82 4.43 -1.59 3.40
C GLN A 82 4.23 -2.53 4.59
N GLU A 83 3.57 -3.68 4.38
CA GLU A 83 3.44 -4.72 5.42
C GLU A 83 4.79 -5.32 5.79
N LEU A 84 5.68 -5.55 4.82
CA LEU A 84 7.04 -6.02 5.07
C LEU A 84 7.87 -4.97 5.82
N GLU A 85 7.84 -3.71 5.38
CA GLU A 85 8.51 -2.60 6.05
C GLU A 85 8.05 -2.46 7.51
N TYR A 86 6.74 -2.47 7.74
CA TYR A 86 6.16 -2.41 9.08
C TYR A 86 6.65 -3.57 9.94
N LYS A 87 6.60 -4.81 9.42
CA LYS A 87 7.03 -5.99 10.16
C LYS A 87 8.51 -5.92 10.53
N THR A 88 9.37 -5.53 9.59
CA THR A 88 10.81 -5.34 9.86
C THR A 88 11.04 -4.25 10.91
N ALA A 89 10.30 -3.14 10.84
CA ALA A 89 10.37 -2.08 11.82
C ALA A 89 9.96 -2.58 13.22
N GLU A 90 8.82 -3.26 13.29
CA GLU A 90 8.25 -3.82 14.51
C GLU A 90 9.22 -4.80 15.20
N GLU A 91 9.73 -5.79 14.47
CA GLU A 91 10.68 -6.79 14.97
C GLU A 91 11.97 -6.14 15.50
N THR A 92 12.50 -5.17 14.75
CA THR A 92 13.74 -4.46 15.11
C THR A 92 13.55 -3.59 16.36
N LEU A 93 12.48 -2.79 16.39
CA LEU A 93 12.17 -1.90 17.51
C LEU A 93 11.86 -2.69 18.79
N PHE A 94 11.12 -3.79 18.69
CA PHE A 94 10.86 -4.64 19.86
C PHE A 94 12.11 -5.35 20.35
N SER A 95 12.98 -5.82 19.45
CA SER A 95 14.26 -6.39 19.83
C SER A 95 15.14 -5.38 20.57
N GLN A 96 15.24 -4.14 20.07
CA GLN A 96 15.97 -3.06 20.72
C GLN A 96 15.36 -2.70 22.09
N LYS A 97 14.03 -2.60 22.19
CA LYS A 97 13.32 -2.37 23.46
C LYS A 97 13.64 -3.45 24.49
N ASN A 98 13.60 -4.72 24.09
CA ASN A 98 13.89 -5.85 24.97
C ASN A 98 15.36 -5.84 25.40
N TYR A 99 16.28 -5.50 24.50
CA TYR A 99 17.69 -5.34 24.84
C TYR A 99 17.90 -4.27 25.91
N ILE A 100 17.32 -3.09 25.74
CA ILE A 100 17.38 -2.00 26.72
C ILE A 100 16.79 -2.42 28.07
N ARG A 101 15.63 -3.11 28.06
CA ARG A 101 15.02 -3.64 29.29
C ARG A 101 15.98 -4.59 30.02
N ASN A 102 16.64 -5.49 29.30
CA ASN A 102 17.60 -6.43 29.90
C ASN A 102 18.81 -5.71 30.49
N LEU A 103 19.25 -4.59 29.90
CA LEU A 103 20.31 -3.76 30.45
C LEU A 103 19.89 -3.10 31.77
N TYR A 104 18.65 -2.61 31.87
CA TYR A 104 18.13 -2.08 33.13
C TYR A 104 18.05 -3.14 34.23
N GLN A 105 17.60 -4.35 33.90
CA GLN A 105 17.60 -5.45 34.86
C GLN A 105 19.02 -5.76 35.37
N GLN A 106 20.00 -5.86 34.46
CA GLN A 106 21.39 -6.07 34.83
C GLN A 106 21.92 -4.93 35.72
N LEU A 107 21.57 -3.69 35.42
CA LEU A 107 21.94 -2.54 36.25
C LEU A 107 21.40 -2.67 37.68
N ASP A 108 20.15 -3.10 37.84
CA ASP A 108 19.54 -3.28 39.16
C ASP A 108 20.23 -4.39 39.97
N GLU A 109 20.61 -5.48 39.31
CA GLU A 109 21.40 -6.57 39.90
C GLU A 109 22.80 -6.09 40.33
N GLU A 110 23.51 -5.39 39.44
CA GLU A 110 24.84 -4.81 39.69
C GLU A 110 24.81 -3.80 40.85
N ARG A 111 23.77 -2.95 40.93
CA ARG A 111 23.59 -1.98 42.04
C ARG A 111 23.27 -2.65 43.36
N SER A 112 22.46 -3.71 43.34
CA SER A 112 22.13 -4.50 44.53
C SER A 112 23.37 -5.20 45.08
N GLU A 113 24.20 -5.77 44.21
CA GLU A 113 25.48 -6.37 44.57
C GLU A 113 26.44 -5.35 45.16
N LEU A 114 26.59 -4.18 44.52
CA LEU A 114 27.45 -3.10 44.99
C LEU A 114 27.03 -2.63 46.39
N SER A 115 25.73 -2.50 46.65
CA SER A 115 25.19 -2.08 47.96
C SER A 115 25.47 -3.10 49.06
N ARG A 116 25.60 -4.39 48.72
CA ARG A 116 25.91 -5.46 49.68
C ARG A 116 27.39 -5.52 50.06
N ARG A 117 28.29 -4.93 49.25
CA ARG A 117 29.73 -4.95 49.50
C ARG A 117 30.19 -3.76 50.33
N THR A 118 30.96 -4.04 51.38
CA THR A 118 31.32 -3.04 52.39
C THR A 118 32.65 -2.32 52.15
N SER A 119 33.57 -2.85 51.32
CA SER A 119 34.83 -2.21 50.88
C SER A 119 35.74 -3.23 50.15
N GLY A 120 36.69 -2.76 49.33
CA GLY A 120 37.78 -3.55 48.72
C GLY A 120 37.83 -3.49 47.18
N ALA A 121 38.86 -4.06 46.56
CA ALA A 121 39.07 -4.03 45.10
C ALA A 121 37.88 -4.56 44.27
N GLY A 122 37.05 -5.43 44.86
CA GLY A 122 35.81 -5.89 44.22
C GLY A 122 34.68 -4.85 44.19
N ALA A 123 34.68 -3.87 45.10
CA ALA A 123 33.72 -2.76 45.09
C ALA A 123 34.03 -1.77 43.95
N ASP A 124 35.30 -1.46 43.69
CA ASP A 124 35.71 -0.59 42.59
C ASP A 124 35.37 -1.21 41.22
N ALA A 125 35.56 -2.53 41.07
CA ALA A 125 35.18 -3.25 39.86
C ALA A 125 33.66 -3.21 39.63
N LEU A 126 32.86 -3.38 40.68
CA LEU A 126 31.39 -3.29 40.61
C LEU A 126 30.92 -1.87 40.30
N LEU A 127 31.54 -0.85 40.90
CA LEU A 127 31.24 0.55 40.58
C LEU A 127 31.51 0.85 39.10
N ASN A 128 32.65 0.39 38.57
CA ASN A 128 32.95 0.52 37.14
C ASN A 128 31.96 -0.23 36.25
N ALA A 129 31.49 -1.41 36.66
CA ALA A 129 30.46 -2.14 35.93
C ALA A 129 29.15 -1.35 35.86
N VAL A 130 28.69 -0.81 37.00
CA VAL A 130 27.49 0.05 37.08
C VAL A 130 27.61 1.27 36.17
N LEU A 131 28.75 1.99 36.22
CA LEU A 131 28.97 3.17 35.37
C LEU A 131 28.94 2.82 33.89
N LYS A 132 29.65 1.74 33.50
CA LYS A 132 29.66 1.25 32.12
C LYS A 132 28.25 0.87 31.65
N ARG A 133 27.46 0.24 32.52
CA ARG A 133 26.08 -0.15 32.20
C ARG A 133 25.19 1.06 31.97
N VAL A 134 25.31 2.09 32.81
CA VAL A 134 24.57 3.34 32.65
C VAL A 134 24.90 4.00 31.30
N ASP A 135 26.17 4.05 30.92
CA ASP A 135 26.56 4.64 29.64
C ASP A 135 26.11 3.81 28.44
N GLN A 136 26.16 2.47 28.56
CA GLN A 136 25.60 1.58 27.54
C GLN A 136 24.09 1.81 27.36
N ILE A 137 23.32 1.93 28.45
CA ILE A 137 21.89 2.23 28.37
C ILE A 137 21.63 3.55 27.64
N LYS A 138 22.39 4.61 27.96
CA LYS A 138 22.25 5.89 27.26
C LYS A 138 22.48 5.76 25.76
N GLN A 139 23.52 5.04 25.35
CA GLN A 139 23.83 4.79 23.94
C GLN A 139 22.70 4.02 23.24
N GLU A 140 22.20 2.95 23.84
CA GLU A 140 21.14 2.13 23.24
C GLU A 140 19.78 2.84 23.20
N VAL A 141 19.49 3.73 24.16
CA VAL A 141 18.32 4.61 24.12
C VAL A 141 18.46 5.63 22.99
N PHE A 142 19.64 6.22 22.80
CA PHE A 142 19.90 7.12 21.68
C PHE A 142 19.70 6.40 20.34
N LYS A 143 20.25 5.20 20.19
CA LYS A 143 20.05 4.34 19.02
C LYS A 143 18.58 4.05 18.75
N LEU A 144 17.79 3.74 19.78
CA LEU A 144 16.34 3.58 19.64
C LEU A 144 15.66 4.85 19.12
N LYS A 145 16.09 6.05 19.57
CA LYS A 145 15.57 7.32 19.03
C LYS A 145 15.92 7.56 17.58
N GLU A 146 17.07 7.05 17.13
CA GLU A 146 17.40 7.07 15.70
C GLU A 146 16.51 6.12 14.91
N MET A 147 16.31 4.90 15.41
CA MET A 147 15.41 3.91 14.79
C MET A 147 13.97 4.43 14.69
N GLU A 148 13.45 5.13 15.70
CA GLU A 148 12.09 5.68 15.73
C GLU A 148 11.79 6.66 14.56
N LYS A 149 12.81 7.18 13.87
CA LYS A 149 12.64 8.03 12.68
C LYS A 149 11.91 7.30 11.53
N VAL A 150 11.87 5.96 11.55
CA VAL A 150 11.05 5.16 10.62
C VAL A 150 9.55 5.38 10.73
N ALA A 151 9.07 6.10 11.74
CA ALA A 151 7.67 6.51 11.85
C ALA A 151 7.18 7.31 10.62
N GLY A 152 8.09 7.97 9.87
CA GLY A 152 7.78 8.62 8.60
C GLY A 152 7.74 7.70 7.37
N GLY A 153 7.88 6.38 7.58
CA GLY A 153 8.06 5.38 6.52
C GLY A 153 9.52 5.20 6.11
N PHE A 154 9.86 4.05 5.53
CA PHE A 154 11.25 3.76 5.13
C PHE A 154 11.70 4.66 3.97
N GLY A 155 10.81 4.98 3.02
CA GLY A 155 11.11 5.91 1.93
C GLY A 155 11.54 7.31 2.39
N SER A 156 11.11 7.76 3.57
CA SER A 156 11.47 9.07 4.15
C SER A 156 12.64 8.99 5.13
N THR A 157 13.10 7.78 5.47
CA THR A 157 14.14 7.57 6.48
C THR A 157 15.53 7.67 5.82
N PRO A 158 16.50 8.38 6.43
CA PRO A 158 17.86 8.43 5.91
C PRO A 158 18.45 7.03 5.67
N LYS A 159 19.03 6.81 4.48
CA LYS A 159 19.60 5.50 4.07
C LYS A 159 20.60 4.93 5.09
N GLY A 160 21.38 5.80 5.75
CA GLY A 160 22.33 5.39 6.79
C GLY A 160 21.67 4.67 7.97
N ILE A 161 20.50 5.16 8.42
CA ILE A 161 19.75 4.58 9.53
C ILE A 161 19.16 3.22 9.13
N LEU A 162 18.60 3.13 7.91
CA LEU A 162 18.06 1.89 7.38
C LEU A 162 19.14 0.80 7.23
N LYS A 163 20.33 1.19 6.76
CA LYS A 163 21.46 0.28 6.63
C LYS A 163 21.99 -0.16 7.99
N GLU A 164 22.19 0.77 8.92
CA GLU A 164 22.83 0.49 10.21
C GLU A 164 21.92 -0.30 11.16
N HIS A 165 20.62 -0.03 11.16
CA HIS A 165 19.72 -0.57 12.18
C HIS A 165 18.75 -1.62 11.65
N PHE A 166 18.36 -1.52 10.38
CA PHE A 166 17.38 -2.40 9.75
C PHE A 166 18.00 -3.36 8.73
N HIS A 167 19.33 -3.30 8.54
CA HIS A 167 20.10 -4.16 7.64
C HIS A 167 19.63 -4.11 6.18
N LEU A 168 19.00 -3.00 5.78
CA LEU A 168 18.55 -2.79 4.42
C LEU A 168 19.70 -2.23 3.58
N SER A 169 20.15 -3.01 2.61
CA SER A 169 21.06 -2.54 1.57
C SER A 169 20.21 -1.87 0.50
N ILE A 170 20.22 -0.54 0.47
CA ILE A 170 19.60 0.22 -0.62
C ILE A 170 20.67 0.32 -1.71
N GLU A 171 20.47 -0.38 -2.82
CA GLU A 171 21.28 -0.22 -4.03
C GLU A 171 21.25 1.26 -4.47
N GLU A 172 22.40 1.79 -4.89
CA GLU A 172 22.62 3.23 -5.15
C GLU A 172 21.88 3.75 -6.37
#